data_AF-A0A4Z1HGT2-F1
#
_entry.id   AF-A0A4Z1HGT2-F1
#
_cell.length_a   1.000
_cell.length_b   1.000
_cell.length_c   1.000
_cell.angle_alpha   90.00
_cell.angle_beta   90.00
_cell.angle_gamma   90.00
#
_symmetry.space_group_name_H-M   'P 1'
#
loop_
_entity.id
_entity.type
_entity.pdbx_description
1 polymer ?
#
loop_
_entity_poly.entity_id
_entity_poly.type
_entity_poly.pdbx_seq_one_letter_code
_entity_poly.pdbx_strand_id
1 'polypeptide(L)'
;MPKVRSYEFSNSRTSLLYHSLLNPKIENDEGLYLRDGDAAALRRKFLYGVALGLLSGLSIILVIYATFSYISNWSVPQTFPPDFPSYPVMFEEDERYAAASSPETDLAWDNLMPAGRGFILVENPEGYGLRPGLPSANGPDRYSVSVFHQLHCLGMIRESYNSVLMGVR
;
A
#
# COMPACT_ATOMS: atom_id res chain seq x y z
N MET A 1 -36.48 -97.27 37.74
CA MET A 1 -35.09 -97.07 37.24
C MET A 1 -35.20 -96.64 35.78
N PRO A 2 -34.36 -95.73 35.22
CA PRO A 2 -33.03 -95.24 35.64
C PRO A 2 -33.13 -93.85 36.32
N LYS A 3 -32.26 -93.34 37.23
CA LYS A 3 -30.80 -93.26 37.45
C LYS A 3 -30.02 -92.29 36.53
N VAL A 4 -29.85 -91.06 37.07
CA VAL A 4 -28.60 -90.28 37.20
C VAL A 4 -28.03 -89.59 35.95
N ARG A 5 -27.97 -88.24 36.00
CA ARG A 5 -26.72 -87.49 36.26
C ARG A 5 -27.01 -86.04 36.62
N SER A 6 -26.61 -85.64 37.82
CA SER A 6 -26.47 -84.24 38.22
C SER A 6 -25.29 -83.63 37.44
N TYR A 7 -25.54 -82.53 36.74
CA TYR A 7 -24.50 -81.60 36.32
C TYR A 7 -24.78 -80.24 36.96
N GLU A 8 -23.81 -79.83 37.78
CA GLU A 8 -23.72 -78.53 38.44
C GLU A 8 -23.56 -77.45 37.37
N PHE A 9 -24.52 -76.53 37.30
CA PHE A 9 -24.37 -75.29 36.55
C PHE A 9 -24.16 -74.16 37.55
N SER A 10 -22.88 -73.81 37.74
CA SER A 10 -22.46 -72.53 38.33
C SER A 10 -23.20 -71.41 37.60
N ASN A 11 -24.11 -70.76 38.30
CA ASN A 11 -24.74 -69.54 37.82
C ASN A 11 -24.53 -68.47 38.88
N SER A 12 -23.38 -67.82 38.78
CA SER A 12 -23.13 -66.51 39.34
C SER A 12 -24.20 -65.54 38.80
N ARG A 13 -25.32 -65.41 39.52
CA ARG A 13 -26.28 -64.34 39.30
C ARG A 13 -26.29 -63.43 40.51
N THR A 14 -25.40 -62.45 40.43
CA THR A 14 -25.69 -61.03 40.64
C THR A 14 -27.14 -60.76 41.05
N SER A 15 -27.40 -60.66 42.36
CA SER A 15 -28.53 -59.88 42.85
C SER A 15 -28.09 -58.44 42.99
N LEU A 16 -28.75 -57.59 42.21
CA LEU A 16 -28.57 -56.15 42.15
C LEU A 16 -28.84 -55.51 43.52
N LEU A 17 -27.85 -54.79 44.03
CA LEU A 17 -27.95 -53.95 45.23
C LEU A 17 -28.79 -52.70 44.89
N TYR A 18 -30.09 -52.74 45.15
CA TYR A 18 -30.94 -51.54 45.15
C TYR A 18 -30.53 -50.52 46.24
N HIS A 19 -29.69 -50.94 47.20
CA HIS A 19 -29.22 -50.12 48.31
C HIS A 19 -28.13 -49.11 47.97
N SER A 20 -27.55 -49.11 46.75
CA SER A 20 -26.55 -48.12 46.33
C SER A 20 -27.12 -46.86 45.67
N LEU A 21 -28.41 -46.84 45.31
CA LEU A 21 -29.07 -45.66 44.72
C LEU A 21 -29.69 -44.70 45.74
N LEU A 22 -29.78 -45.10 47.01
CA LEU A 22 -30.38 -44.29 48.09
C LEU A 22 -29.38 -43.49 48.92
N ASN A 23 -28.09 -43.58 48.60
CA ASN A 23 -27.09 -42.69 49.17
C ASN A 23 -26.15 -42.24 48.06
N PRO A 24 -26.57 -41.29 47.19
CA PRO A 24 -25.58 -40.49 46.51
C PRO A 24 -24.72 -39.91 47.63
N LYS A 25 -23.42 -40.25 47.64
CA LYS A 25 -22.47 -39.36 48.30
C LYS A 25 -22.83 -38.00 47.72
N ILE A 26 -23.31 -37.10 48.59
CA ILE A 26 -23.25 -35.69 48.33
C ILE A 26 -21.74 -35.43 48.32
N GLU A 27 -21.10 -35.78 47.20
CA GLU A 27 -20.04 -34.97 46.66
C GLU A 27 -20.70 -33.61 46.62
N ASN A 28 -20.20 -32.74 47.49
CA ASN A 28 -20.65 -31.38 47.59
C ASN A 28 -20.50 -30.84 46.17
N ASP A 29 -21.60 -30.92 45.42
CA ASP A 29 -21.82 -30.12 44.25
C ASP A 29 -21.87 -28.73 44.87
N GLU A 30 -20.67 -28.16 44.99
CA GLU A 30 -20.41 -26.76 45.21
C GLU A 30 -21.26 -26.10 44.14
N GLY A 31 -22.50 -25.84 44.55
CA GLY A 31 -23.49 -25.24 43.71
C GLY A 31 -22.83 -24.02 43.10
N LEU A 32 -23.29 -23.70 41.91
CA LEU A 32 -22.99 -22.52 41.13
C LEU A 32 -23.36 -21.20 41.86
N TYR A 33 -23.20 -21.14 43.18
CA TYR A 33 -23.11 -19.96 44.00
C TYR A 33 -21.74 -19.35 43.76
N LEU A 34 -21.72 -18.35 42.87
CA LEU A 34 -20.64 -17.39 42.77
C LEU A 34 -20.21 -17.00 44.18
N ARG A 35 -18.99 -17.36 44.59
CA ARG A 35 -18.41 -16.90 45.85
C ARG A 35 -18.47 -15.38 45.82
N ASP A 36 -18.78 -14.68 46.92
CA ASP A 36 -18.87 -13.20 46.89
C ASP A 36 -17.63 -12.52 46.27
N GLY A 37 -16.47 -13.19 46.37
CA GLY A 37 -15.22 -12.80 45.69
C GLY A 37 -15.26 -12.89 44.16
N ASP A 38 -16.06 -13.78 43.58
CA ASP A 38 -16.23 -14.00 42.14
C ASP A 38 -17.07 -12.89 41.51
N ALA A 39 -18.14 -12.44 42.18
CA ALA A 39 -18.93 -11.29 41.71
C ALA A 39 -18.09 -10.00 41.68
N ALA A 40 -17.29 -9.76 42.73
CA ALA A 40 -16.36 -8.64 42.77
C ALA A 40 -15.24 -8.77 41.71
N ALA A 41 -14.73 -9.98 41.46
CA ALA A 41 -13.75 -10.24 40.41
C ALA A 41 -14.32 -10.06 39.00
N LEU A 42 -15.57 -10.49 38.76
CA LEU A 42 -16.28 -10.31 37.49
C LEU A 42 -16.49 -8.82 37.21
N ARG A 43 -16.93 -8.05 38.22
CA ARG A 43 -17.08 -6.58 38.13
C ARG A 43 -15.76 -5.90 37.77
N ARG A 44 -14.64 -6.28 38.42
CA ARG A 44 -13.32 -5.73 38.08
C ARG A 44 -12.91 -6.06 36.65
N LYS A 45 -13.09 -7.31 36.20
CA LYS A 45 -12.81 -7.72 34.81
C LYS A 45 -13.66 -6.94 33.79
N PHE A 46 -14.94 -6.74 34.09
CA PHE A 46 -15.84 -5.94 33.27
C PHE A 46 -15.38 -4.48 33.19
N LEU A 47 -15.06 -3.86 34.33
CA LEU A 47 -14.54 -2.49 34.38
C LEU A 47 -13.21 -2.33 33.61
N TYR A 48 -12.30 -3.29 33.72
CA TYR A 48 -11.07 -3.30 32.93
C TYR A 48 -11.34 -3.43 31.42
N GLY A 49 -12.29 -4.28 31.03
CA GLY A 49 -12.70 -4.42 29.63
C GLY A 49 -13.29 -3.13 29.06
N VAL A 50 -14.16 -2.46 29.82
CA VAL A 50 -14.72 -1.16 29.45
C VAL A 50 -13.62 -0.09 29.34
N ALA A 51 -12.71 -0.02 30.31
CA ALA A 51 -11.60 0.93 30.29
C ALA A 51 -10.67 0.69 29.09
N LEU A 52 -10.31 -0.56 28.80
CA LEU A 52 -9.52 -0.93 27.62
C LEU A 52 -10.22 -0.57 26.31
N GLY A 53 -11.53 -0.80 26.21
CA GLY A 53 -12.34 -0.43 25.04
C GLY A 53 -12.41 1.09 24.82
N LEU A 54 -12.54 1.87 25.89
CA LEU A 54 -12.52 3.33 25.81
C LEU A 54 -11.14 3.87 25.42
N LEU A 55 -10.07 3.30 25.98
CA LEU A 55 -8.69 3.69 25.66
C LEU A 55 -8.32 3.34 24.21
N SER A 56 -8.73 2.16 23.72
CA SER A 56 -8.51 1.78 22.33
C SER A 56 -9.32 2.65 21.37
N GLY A 57 -10.59 2.93 21.69
CA GLY A 57 -11.43 3.85 20.93
C GLY A 57 -10.85 5.27 20.87
N LEU A 58 -10.39 5.81 22.01
CA LEU A 58 -9.74 7.12 22.06
C LEU A 58 -8.44 7.12 21.26
N SER A 59 -7.62 6.07 21.36
CA SER A 59 -6.39 5.93 20.58
C SER A 59 -6.67 5.95 19.07
N ILE A 60 -7.69 5.21 18.62
CA ILE A 60 -8.11 5.21 17.21
C ILE A 60 -8.55 6.60 16.77
N ILE A 61 -9.37 7.29 17.58
CA ILE A 61 -9.82 8.65 17.28
C ILE A 61 -8.63 9.62 17.20
N LEU A 62 -7.66 9.52 18.11
CA LEU A 62 -6.46 10.35 18.09
C LEU A 62 -5.59 10.07 16.86
N VAL A 63 -5.45 8.82 16.45
CA VAL A 63 -4.73 8.44 15.21
C VAL A 63 -5.46 8.96 13.98
N ILE A 64 -6.80 8.86 13.92
CA ILE A 64 -7.60 9.42 12.82
C ILE A 64 -7.45 10.94 12.79
N TYR A 65 -7.54 11.60 13.94
CA TYR A 65 -7.39 13.06 14.03
C TYR A 65 -5.99 13.50 13.61
N ALA A 66 -4.95 12.81 14.06
CA ALA A 66 -3.56 13.12 13.71
C ALA A 66 -3.29 12.90 12.22
N THR A 67 -3.78 11.78 11.64
CA THR A 67 -3.63 11.52 10.20
C THR A 67 -4.43 12.51 9.37
N PHE A 68 -5.67 12.83 9.74
CA PHE A 68 -6.47 13.84 9.07
C PHE A 68 -5.84 15.24 9.16
N SER A 69 -5.32 15.63 10.33
CA SER A 69 -4.62 16.90 10.51
C SER A 69 -3.33 16.96 9.69
N TYR A 70 -2.58 15.86 9.60
CA TYR A 70 -1.37 15.76 8.80
C TYR A 70 -1.68 15.86 7.29
N ILE A 71 -2.71 15.16 6.82
CA ILE A 71 -3.13 15.18 5.41
C ILE A 71 -3.75 16.52 5.02
N SER A 72 -4.57 17.12 5.90
CA SER A 72 -5.23 18.41 5.63
C SER A 72 -4.27 19.60 5.70
N ASN A 73 -3.26 19.54 6.58
CA ASN A 73 -2.19 20.53 6.62
C ASN A 73 -1.08 20.26 5.60
N TRP A 74 -1.16 19.17 4.83
CA TRP A 74 -0.28 18.97 3.69
C TRP A 74 -0.65 20.01 2.62
N SER A 75 0.09 21.11 2.61
CA SER A 75 0.06 22.06 1.50
C SER A 75 0.47 21.30 0.23
N VAL A 76 -0.50 21.00 -0.63
CA VAL A 76 -0.22 20.50 -1.98
C VAL A 76 0.70 21.53 -2.62
N PRO A 77 1.95 21.17 -2.96
CA PRO A 77 2.82 22.11 -3.65
C PRO A 77 2.09 22.64 -4.87
N GLN A 78 2.23 23.94 -5.14
CA GLN A 78 1.72 24.46 -6.40
C GLN A 78 2.33 23.61 -7.53
N THR A 79 1.49 23.17 -8.47
CA THR A 79 2.01 22.39 -9.60
C THR A 79 2.91 23.31 -10.40
N PHE A 80 4.18 22.94 -10.56
CA PHE A 80 5.13 23.70 -11.35
C PHE A 80 4.67 23.91 -12.81
N PRO A 81 4.24 22.86 -13.56
CA PRO A 81 3.77 23.06 -14.92
C PRO A 81 2.42 23.79 -14.92
N PRO A 82 2.21 24.74 -15.85
CA PRO A 82 0.89 25.33 -16.05
C PRO A 82 -0.08 24.30 -16.63
N ASP A 83 -1.38 24.59 -16.54
CA ASP A 83 -2.38 23.83 -17.27
C ASP A 83 -2.20 24.06 -18.78
N PHE A 84 -2.00 22.97 -19.51
CA PHE A 84 -1.89 23.02 -20.96
C PHE A 84 -3.21 22.58 -21.60
N PRO A 85 -3.76 23.35 -22.56
CA PRO A 85 -4.88 22.88 -23.34
C PRO A 85 -4.44 21.66 -24.16
N SER A 86 -5.20 20.57 -24.08
CA SER A 86 -4.99 19.39 -24.92
C SER A 86 -6.08 19.32 -25.99
N TYR A 87 -5.67 18.92 -27.19
CA TYR A 87 -6.57 18.70 -28.30
C TYR A 87 -6.17 17.42 -29.03
N PRO A 88 -7.14 16.64 -29.53
CA PRO A 88 -6.83 15.47 -30.33
C PRO A 88 -6.15 15.90 -31.64
N VAL A 89 -5.07 15.22 -31.99
CA VAL A 89 -4.33 15.42 -33.25
C VAL A 89 -4.16 14.05 -33.90
N MET A 90 -4.38 13.98 -35.20
CA MET A 90 -3.97 12.82 -36.00
C MET A 90 -2.50 12.98 -36.35
N PHE A 91 -1.68 12.02 -35.95
CA PHE A 91 -0.28 12.00 -36.34
C PHE A 91 -0.19 11.53 -37.80
N GLU A 92 0.43 12.37 -38.62
CA GLU A 92 0.73 12.07 -40.01
C GLU A 92 2.24 12.15 -40.21
N GLU A 93 2.72 11.39 -41.18
CA GLU A 93 4.12 11.49 -41.59
C GLU A 93 4.39 12.88 -42.17
N ASP A 94 5.49 13.47 -41.74
CA ASP A 94 5.95 14.75 -42.23
C ASP A 94 7.35 14.57 -42.79
N GLU A 95 7.47 14.72 -44.11
CA GLU A 95 8.70 14.54 -44.86
C GLU A 95 9.87 15.36 -44.31
N ARG A 96 9.60 16.51 -43.67
CA ARG A 96 10.64 17.34 -43.04
C ARG A 96 11.36 16.60 -41.91
N TYR A 97 10.68 15.67 -41.26
CA TYR A 97 11.21 14.89 -40.14
C TYR A 97 11.49 13.43 -40.51
N ALA A 98 10.83 12.89 -41.54
CA ALA A 98 10.96 11.50 -41.98
C ALA A 98 12.09 11.26 -43.00
N ALA A 99 12.43 12.27 -43.81
CA ALA A 99 13.46 12.13 -44.84
C ALA A 99 14.88 12.02 -44.26
N ALA A 100 15.79 11.47 -45.07
CA ALA A 100 17.21 11.33 -44.74
C ALA A 100 17.88 12.70 -44.46
N SER A 101 19.09 12.66 -43.89
CA SER A 101 19.87 13.89 -43.65
C SER A 101 20.06 14.70 -44.92
N SER A 102 19.72 15.97 -44.81
CA SER A 102 19.89 17.03 -45.79
C SER A 102 19.94 18.35 -45.01
N PRO A 103 20.50 19.43 -45.58
CA PRO A 103 20.50 20.74 -44.92
C PRO A 103 19.11 21.18 -44.44
N GLU A 104 18.06 20.86 -45.20
CA GLU A 104 16.68 21.21 -44.89
C GLU A 104 16.11 20.37 -43.73
N THR A 105 16.30 19.05 -43.75
CA THR A 105 15.80 18.15 -42.70
C THR A 105 16.57 18.33 -41.40
N ASP A 106 17.89 18.52 -41.47
CA ASP A 106 18.73 18.77 -40.31
C ASP A 106 18.35 20.09 -39.63
N LEU A 107 18.12 21.15 -40.41
CA LEU A 107 17.61 22.41 -39.89
C LEU A 107 16.21 22.27 -39.26
N ALA A 108 15.32 21.47 -39.86
CA ALA A 108 13.99 21.21 -39.30
C ALA A 108 14.07 20.52 -37.94
N TRP A 109 14.96 19.53 -37.78
CA TRP A 109 15.23 18.86 -36.51
C TRP A 109 15.87 19.79 -35.48
N ASP A 110 16.86 20.59 -35.87
CA ASP A 110 17.51 21.55 -34.98
C ASP A 110 16.52 22.59 -34.44
N ASN A 111 15.57 23.03 -35.29
CA ASN A 111 14.54 24.00 -34.91
C ASN A 111 13.48 23.45 -33.93
N LEU A 112 13.42 22.13 -33.70
CA LEU A 112 12.57 21.57 -32.64
C LEU A 112 13.14 21.88 -31.24
N MET A 113 14.44 22.15 -31.13
CA MET A 113 15.05 22.54 -29.86
C MET A 113 14.79 24.04 -29.61
N PRO A 114 14.22 24.41 -28.46
CA PRO A 114 14.01 25.81 -28.13
C PRO A 114 15.33 26.50 -27.78
N ALA A 115 15.31 27.83 -27.77
CA ALA A 115 16.40 28.62 -27.20
C ALA A 115 16.71 28.16 -25.76
N GLY A 116 18.00 28.04 -25.42
CA GLY A 116 18.42 27.46 -24.15
C GLY A 116 18.34 25.93 -24.07
N ARG A 117 18.06 25.24 -25.19
CA ARG A 117 18.06 23.77 -25.33
C ARG A 117 17.15 23.03 -24.34
N GLY A 118 16.05 23.67 -23.94
CA GLY A 118 15.07 23.09 -23.04
C GLY A 118 15.36 23.24 -21.55
N PHE A 119 16.37 24.04 -21.19
CA PHE A 119 16.58 24.44 -19.82
C PHE A 119 15.73 25.66 -19.46
N ILE A 120 15.13 25.61 -18.29
CA ILE A 120 14.39 26.70 -17.68
C ILE A 120 14.99 27.04 -16.32
N LEU A 121 14.80 28.29 -15.91
CA LEU A 121 15.16 28.78 -14.58
C LEU A 121 13.92 28.74 -13.70
N VAL A 122 14.03 28.14 -12.52
CA VAL A 122 12.91 28.05 -11.58
C VAL A 122 13.28 28.79 -10.30
N GLU A 123 12.57 29.88 -10.05
CA GLU A 123 12.65 30.60 -8.78
C GLU A 123 11.91 29.81 -7.69
N ASN A 124 12.52 29.71 -6.50
CA ASN A 124 11.95 28.99 -5.36
C ASN A 124 11.43 27.57 -5.69
N PRO A 125 12.28 26.65 -6.18
CA PRO A 125 11.87 25.32 -6.62
C PRO A 125 11.21 24.49 -5.50
N GLU A 126 11.63 24.69 -4.26
CA GLU A 126 11.05 24.05 -3.07
C GLU A 126 9.55 24.37 -2.91
N GLY A 127 9.11 25.57 -3.34
CA GLY A 127 7.70 25.98 -3.32
C GLY A 127 6.80 25.13 -4.23
N TYR A 128 7.40 24.47 -5.22
CA TYR A 128 6.72 23.55 -6.13
C TYR A 128 7.03 22.07 -5.80
N GLY A 129 7.73 21.79 -4.70
CA GLY A 129 8.16 20.46 -4.32
C GLY A 129 9.22 19.87 -5.27
N LEU A 130 9.93 20.71 -6.02
CA LEU A 130 11.03 20.28 -6.88
C LEU A 130 12.28 20.06 -6.04
N ARG A 131 13.02 19.00 -6.38
CA ARG A 131 14.36 18.75 -5.82
C ARG A 131 15.33 19.83 -6.32
N PRO A 132 16.47 20.05 -5.62
CA PRO A 132 17.52 20.95 -6.10
C PRO A 132 17.90 20.66 -7.56
N GLY A 133 18.04 21.72 -8.34
CA GLY A 133 18.29 21.63 -9.77
C GLY A 133 19.78 21.68 -10.08
N LEU A 134 20.12 21.96 -11.33
CA LEU A 134 21.50 22.15 -11.75
C LEU A 134 21.95 23.57 -11.40
N PRO A 135 23.01 23.76 -10.60
CA PRO A 135 23.47 25.09 -10.23
C PRO A 135 23.77 25.96 -11.45
N SER A 136 23.37 27.22 -11.36
CA SER A 136 23.76 28.28 -12.30
C SER A 136 24.82 29.17 -11.67
N ALA A 137 25.72 29.74 -12.48
CA ALA A 137 26.84 30.54 -11.97
C ALA A 137 26.38 31.78 -11.20
N ASN A 138 25.29 32.43 -11.63
CA ASN A 138 24.77 33.67 -11.05
C ASN A 138 23.24 33.71 -11.16
N GLY A 139 22.52 32.78 -10.52
CA GLY A 139 21.06 32.78 -10.57
C GLY A 139 20.40 31.53 -10.00
N PRO A 140 19.07 31.40 -10.14
CA PRO A 140 18.34 30.21 -9.74
C PRO A 140 18.83 28.96 -10.47
N ASP A 141 18.55 27.80 -9.87
CA ASP A 141 18.87 26.51 -10.45
C ASP A 141 18.19 26.31 -11.82
N ARG A 142 18.88 25.59 -12.70
CA ARG A 142 18.39 25.18 -14.01
C ARG A 142 17.72 23.81 -13.93
N TYR A 143 16.61 23.69 -14.64
CA TYR A 143 15.86 22.46 -14.78
C TYR A 143 15.70 22.14 -16.27
N SER A 144 15.81 20.87 -16.63
CA SER A 144 15.57 20.42 -18.00
C SER A 144 14.13 19.94 -18.14
N VAL A 145 13.42 20.42 -19.16
CA VAL A 145 12.12 19.85 -19.51
C VAL A 145 12.35 18.53 -20.25
N SER A 146 11.74 17.45 -19.76
CA SER A 146 12.01 16.07 -20.19
C SER A 146 11.90 15.85 -21.70
N VAL A 147 10.92 16.50 -22.35
CA VAL A 147 10.70 16.36 -23.81
C VAL A 147 11.92 16.80 -24.63
N PHE A 148 12.67 17.81 -24.20
CA PHE A 148 13.86 18.28 -24.92
C PHE A 148 15.08 17.38 -24.69
N HIS A 149 15.15 16.70 -23.54
CA HIS A 149 16.15 15.66 -23.33
C HIS A 149 15.88 14.43 -24.22
N GLN A 150 14.61 14.04 -24.34
CA GLN A 150 14.19 12.98 -25.26
C GLN A 150 14.51 13.34 -26.71
N LEU A 151 14.18 14.56 -27.12
CA LEU A 151 14.44 15.07 -28.46
C LEU A 151 15.95 15.11 -28.78
N HIS A 152 16.80 15.53 -27.84
CA HIS A 152 18.25 15.51 -28.03
C HIS A 152 18.78 14.10 -28.28
N CYS A 153 18.36 13.12 -27.47
CA CYS A 153 18.75 11.73 -27.65
C CYS A 153 18.23 11.15 -28.97
N LEU A 154 17.00 11.49 -29.36
CA LEU A 154 16.44 11.07 -30.64
C LEU A 154 17.23 11.66 -31.82
N GLY A 155 17.64 12.93 -31.72
CA GLY A 155 18.53 13.58 -32.69
C GLY A 155 19.87 12.85 -32.86
N MET A 156 20.52 12.44 -31.75
CA MET A 156 21.77 11.68 -31.79
C MET A 156 21.60 10.30 -32.47
N ILE A 157 20.47 9.63 -32.21
CA ILE A 157 20.15 8.35 -32.87
C ILE A 157 19.95 8.57 -34.37
N ARG A 158 19.21 9.61 -34.76
CA ARG A 158 19.00 9.97 -36.16
C ARG A 158 20.32 10.27 -36.86
N GLU A 159 21.19 11.07 -36.26
CA GLU A 159 22.50 11.41 -36.82
C GLU A 159 23.35 10.16 -37.04
N SER A 160 23.41 9.28 -36.03
CA SER A 160 24.14 8.01 -36.11
C SER A 160 23.56 7.07 -37.17
N TYR A 161 22.24 7.04 -37.32
CA TYR A 161 21.59 6.24 -38.35
C TYR A 161 21.90 6.77 -39.76
N ASN A 162 21.81 8.09 -39.96
CA ASN A 162 22.06 8.72 -41.24
C ASN A 162 23.53 8.67 -41.65
N SER A 163 24.48 8.76 -40.72
CA SER A 163 25.92 8.63 -41.05
C SER A 163 26.24 7.26 -41.65
N VAL A 164 25.65 6.19 -41.09
CA VAL A 164 25.75 4.83 -41.62
C VAL A 164 25.10 4.71 -42.99
N LEU A 165 23.90 5.28 -43.18
CA LEU A 165 23.20 5.26 -44.47
C LEU A 165 23.98 5.99 -45.58
N MET A 166 24.58 7.15 -45.26
CA MET A 166 25.31 7.98 -46.21
C MET A 166 26.76 7.50 -46.43
N GLY A 167 27.23 6.50 -45.69
CA GLY A 167 28.60 5.98 -45.80
C GLY A 167 29.67 6.95 -45.31
N VAL A 168 29.29 7.92 -44.48
CA VAL A 168 30.20 8.91 -43.88
C VAL A 168 30.59 8.39 -42.49
N ARG A 169 31.85 7.98 -42.33
CA ARG A 169 32.43 7.55 -41.05
C ARG A 169 33.39 8.59 -40.51
#